data_AF-A0A8H4B267-F1
#
_entry.id   AF-A0A8H4B267-F1
#
_cell.length_a   1.000
_cell.length_b   1.000
_cell.length_c   1.000
_cell.angle_alpha   90.00
_cell.angle_beta   90.00
_cell.angle_gamma   90.00
#
_symmetry.space_group_name_H-M   'P 1'
#
loop_
_entity.id
_entity.type
_entity.pdbx_description
1 polymer ?
#
loop_
_entity_poly.entity_id
_entity_poly.type
_entity_poly.pdbx_seq_one_letter_code
_entity_poly.pdbx_strand_id
1 'polypeptide(L)'
;MHKFSLSFISRVRVAFLHNIKKMTEIGPIHLNIQKKLTDTLNPTTLEIINESHLHANHQAMKNVTSKETHFSVSIVSDQFEGKTILQRHRLIYQLLDDELKAGVHALSIKAKTPKEVEQ
;
A
#
# COMPACT_ATOMS: atom_id res chain seq x y z
N MET A 1 -26.30 -30.77 20.19
CA MET A 1 -26.27 -30.11 18.86
C MET A 1 -26.64 -28.66 19.10
N HIS A 2 -25.86 -27.60 18.90
CA HIS A 2 -24.66 -27.31 18.13
C HIS A 2 -23.74 -26.40 18.96
N LYS A 3 -22.42 -26.63 18.86
CA LYS A 3 -21.39 -25.72 19.39
C LYS A 3 -21.19 -24.58 18.39
N PHE A 4 -21.48 -23.34 18.77
CA PHE A 4 -20.99 -22.17 18.03
C PHE A 4 -19.71 -21.69 18.70
N SER A 5 -18.58 -21.99 18.06
CA SER A 5 -17.25 -21.52 18.44
C SER A 5 -17.08 -20.10 17.92
N LEU A 6 -17.16 -19.12 18.82
CA LEU A 6 -16.70 -17.76 18.55
C LEU A 6 -15.18 -17.71 18.80
N SER A 7 -14.43 -18.09 17.78
CA SER A 7 -12.97 -17.88 17.72
C SER A 7 -12.69 -16.91 16.59
N PHE A 8 -12.53 -15.63 16.91
CA PHE A 8 -11.53 -14.73 16.30
C PHE A 8 -11.64 -13.30 16.88
N ILE A 9 -11.19 -13.10 18.13
CA ILE A 9 -10.73 -11.78 18.58
C ILE A 9 -9.20 -11.91 18.66
N SER A 10 -8.55 -11.83 17.50
CA SER A 10 -7.08 -11.92 17.42
C SER A 10 -6.47 -10.52 17.53
N ARG A 11 -5.84 -10.27 18.68
CA ARG A 11 -4.72 -9.34 18.92
C ARG A 11 -4.71 -8.02 18.11
N VAL A 12 -5.42 -7.02 18.61
CA VAL A 12 -4.99 -5.62 18.41
C VAL A 12 -3.86 -5.34 19.39
N ARG A 13 -2.60 -5.39 18.95
CA ARG A 13 -1.48 -4.81 19.69
C ARG A 13 -0.41 -4.21 18.79
N VAL A 14 -0.17 -2.92 19.07
CA VAL A 14 1.02 -2.10 18.82
C VAL A 14 1.17 -1.43 17.45
N ALA A 15 0.79 -0.15 17.37
CA ALA A 15 1.56 0.92 16.67
C ALA A 15 0.98 2.35 16.90
N PHE A 16 0.25 2.62 17.98
CA PHE A 16 -0.50 3.89 18.10
C PHE A 16 0.34 5.14 18.41
N LEU A 17 1.63 5.02 18.77
CA LEU A 17 2.44 6.18 19.22
C LEU A 17 3.33 6.80 18.13
N HIS A 18 3.54 6.16 16.97
CA HIS A 18 4.32 6.75 15.87
C HIS A 18 3.45 7.52 14.85
N ASN A 19 2.13 7.61 15.07
CA ASN A 19 1.16 8.01 14.06
C ASN A 19 0.93 9.53 13.94
N ILE A 20 1.10 10.29 15.03
CA ILE A 20 0.65 11.70 15.07
C ILE A 20 1.49 12.63 14.19
N LYS A 21 2.78 12.32 13.93
CA LYS A 21 3.66 13.20 13.13
C LYS A 21 3.50 13.02 11.62
N LYS A 22 2.94 11.91 11.14
CA LYS A 22 2.79 11.63 9.69
C LYS A 22 1.50 12.19 9.07
N MET A 23 0.45 12.47 9.85
CA MET A 23 -0.88 12.82 9.31
C MET A 23 -0.94 14.15 8.52
N THR A 24 0.01 15.06 8.68
CA THR A 24 -0.03 16.38 8.02
C THR A 24 0.54 16.40 6.59
N GLU A 25 1.10 15.29 6.08
CA GLU A 25 1.69 15.21 4.74
C GLU A 25 1.05 14.12 3.84
N ILE A 26 -0.03 13.48 4.29
CA ILE A 26 -0.71 12.42 3.55
C ILE A 26 -1.74 13.06 2.61
N GLY A 27 -1.52 12.95 1.29
CA GLY A 27 -2.43 13.45 0.28
C GLY A 27 -3.57 12.49 -0.06
N PRO A 28 -4.56 12.94 -0.86
CA PRO A 28 -5.75 12.17 -1.19
C PRO A 28 -5.45 10.88 -1.96
N ILE A 29 -4.44 10.88 -2.85
CA ILE A 29 -4.09 9.67 -3.61
C ILE A 29 -3.50 8.61 -2.68
N HIS A 30 -2.64 9.01 -1.73
CA HIS A 30 -2.11 8.09 -0.73
C HIS A 30 -3.25 7.40 0.06
N LEU A 31 -4.24 8.17 0.51
CA LEU A 31 -5.38 7.63 1.27
C LEU A 31 -6.18 6.61 0.46
N ASN A 32 -6.41 6.88 -0.82
CA ASN A 32 -7.12 5.95 -1.71
C ASN A 32 -6.35 4.64 -1.90
N ILE A 33 -5.04 4.72 -2.17
CA ILE A 33 -4.16 3.55 -2.28
C ILE A 33 -4.22 2.74 -0.98
N GLN A 34 -4.04 3.40 0.16
CA GLN A 34 -4.05 2.75 1.48
C GLN A 34 -5.36 2.01 1.71
N LYS A 35 -6.49 2.67 1.45
CA LYS A 35 -7.82 2.10 1.65
C LYS A 35 -8.03 0.86 0.77
N LYS A 36 -7.83 0.97 -0.55
CA LYS A 36 -8.05 -0.14 -1.50
C LYS A 36 -7.19 -1.36 -1.17
N LEU A 37 -5.91 -1.15 -0.88
CA LEU A 37 -4.99 -2.23 -0.54
C LEU A 37 -5.33 -2.88 0.80
N THR A 38 -5.73 -2.09 1.80
CA THR A 38 -6.15 -2.61 3.11
C THR A 38 -7.42 -3.45 2.98
N ASP A 39 -8.45 -2.91 2.31
CA ASP A 39 -9.76 -3.54 2.18
C ASP A 39 -9.69 -4.86 1.38
N THR A 40 -8.82 -4.93 0.37
CA THR A 40 -8.75 -6.10 -0.53
C THR A 40 -7.75 -7.15 -0.07
N LEU A 41 -6.56 -6.73 0.38
CA LEU A 41 -5.44 -7.64 0.62
C LEU A 41 -5.25 -7.97 2.11
N ASN A 42 -5.99 -7.30 3.01
CA ASN A 42 -5.90 -7.45 4.46
C ASN A 42 -4.45 -7.65 4.95
N PRO A 43 -3.54 -6.72 4.63
CA PRO A 43 -2.11 -6.93 4.84
C PRO A 43 -1.74 -6.92 6.31
N THR A 44 -0.80 -7.78 6.68
CA THR A 44 -0.16 -7.75 8.01
C THR A 44 0.71 -6.50 8.16
N THR A 45 1.30 -6.02 7.06
CA THR A 45 2.09 -4.79 7.03
C THR A 45 1.88 -4.07 5.71
N LEU A 46 1.62 -2.76 5.78
CA LEU A 46 1.48 -1.89 4.62
C LEU A 46 2.26 -0.60 4.87
N GLU A 47 3.21 -0.32 3.98
CA GLU A 47 3.94 0.93 3.94
C GLU A 47 3.80 1.55 2.55
N ILE A 48 3.42 2.82 2.51
CA ILE A 48 3.26 3.61 1.30
C ILE A 48 4.11 4.87 1.48
N ILE A 49 5.00 5.14 0.53
CA ILE A 49 5.90 6.28 0.54
C ILE A 49 5.65 7.10 -0.71
N ASN A 50 5.40 8.40 -0.54
CA ASN A 50 5.33 9.34 -1.66
C ASN A 50 6.75 9.82 -1.98
N GLU A 51 7.26 9.43 -3.15
CA GLU A 51 8.61 9.75 -3.62
C GLU A 51 8.62 10.86 -4.68
N SER A 52 7.48 11.51 -4.91
CA SER A 52 7.32 12.54 -5.95
C SER A 52 8.30 13.70 -5.81
N HIS A 53 8.76 13.99 -4.59
CA HIS A 53 9.76 15.03 -4.32
C HIS A 53 11.15 14.71 -4.88
N LEU A 54 11.52 13.44 -5.04
CA LEU A 54 12.82 13.05 -5.61
C LEU A 54 12.93 13.41 -7.10
N HIS A 55 11.79 13.61 -7.77
CA HIS A 55 11.72 13.92 -9.20
C HIS A 55 11.20 15.35 -9.49
N ALA A 56 10.91 16.14 -8.46
CA ALA A 56 10.39 17.50 -8.59
C ALA A 56 11.36 18.48 -9.28
N ASN A 57 12.66 18.16 -9.36
CA ASN A 57 13.67 19.00 -10.01
C ASN A 57 13.81 18.79 -11.53
N HIS A 58 13.01 17.91 -12.14
CA HIS A 58 12.97 17.81 -13.60
C HIS A 58 12.18 18.98 -14.20
N GLN A 59 12.71 19.64 -15.24
CA GLN A 59 12.05 20.77 -15.92
C GLN A 59 10.65 20.44 -16.44
N ALA A 60 10.33 19.16 -16.67
CA ALA A 60 9.01 18.67 -17.05
C ALA A 60 7.94 18.76 -15.94
N MET A 61 8.34 18.94 -14.67
CA MET A 61 7.44 19.07 -13.51
C MET A 61 7.00 20.52 -13.23
N LYS A 62 7.51 21.52 -13.97
CA LYS A 62 7.13 22.94 -13.78
C LYS A 62 5.63 23.22 -13.92
N ASN A 63 4.89 22.37 -14.62
CA ASN A 63 3.44 22.49 -14.84
C ASN A 63 2.62 21.38 -14.16
N VAL A 64 3.26 20.49 -13.38
CA VAL A 64 2.55 19.41 -12.68
C VAL A 64 2.13 19.92 -11.30
N THR A 65 0.84 20.22 -11.15
CA THR A 65 0.25 20.69 -9.88
C THR A 65 0.20 19.58 -8.82
N SER A 66 0.15 18.31 -9.24
CA SER A 66 0.05 17.16 -8.33
C SER A 66 1.41 16.73 -7.79
N LYS A 67 1.56 16.78 -6.46
CA LYS A 67 2.75 16.30 -5.72
C LYS A 67 2.69 14.79 -5.39
N GLU A 68 1.79 14.06 -6.03
CA GLU A 68 1.48 12.65 -5.77
C GLU A 68 1.55 11.83 -7.06
N THR A 69 2.73 11.82 -7.71
CA THR A 69 2.96 11.14 -8.99
C THR A 69 3.79 9.88 -8.88
N HIS A 70 4.64 9.74 -7.85
CA HIS A 70 5.51 8.59 -7.65
C HIS A 70 5.28 7.99 -6.26
N PHE A 71 4.94 6.70 -6.22
CA PHE A 71 4.71 5.97 -4.98
C PHE A 71 5.54 4.70 -4.90
N SER A 72 6.00 4.39 -3.70
CA SER A 72 6.61 3.12 -3.34
C SER A 72 5.71 2.42 -2.33
N VAL A 73 5.28 1.21 -2.66
CA VAL A 73 4.35 0.40 -1.86
C VAL A 73 5.05 -0.89 -1.46
N SER A 74 5.21 -1.07 -0.15
CA SER A 74 5.67 -2.32 0.46
C SER A 74 4.52 -2.96 1.22
N ILE A 75 4.16 -4.18 0.83
CA ILE A 75 2.99 -4.87 1.35
C ILE A 75 3.33 -6.31 1.71
N VAL A 76 2.90 -6.72 2.91
CA VAL A 76 3.03 -8.09 3.42
C VAL A 76 1.65 -8.68 3.63
N SER A 77 1.31 -9.76 2.91
CA SER A 77 0.00 -10.43 3.01
C SER A 77 0.07 -11.91 2.63
N ASP A 78 -0.73 -12.73 3.31
CA ASP A 78 -0.93 -14.15 2.99
C ASP A 78 -1.59 -14.35 1.62
N GLN A 79 -2.29 -13.33 1.10
CA GLN A 79 -2.91 -13.34 -0.23
C GLN A 79 -1.90 -13.53 -1.37
N PHE A 80 -0.60 -13.35 -1.09
CA PHE A 80 0.47 -13.56 -2.06
C PHE A 80 1.05 -14.98 -2.06
N GLU A 81 0.61 -15.86 -1.15
CA GLU A 81 1.06 -17.24 -1.11
C GLU A 81 0.70 -17.98 -2.41
N GLY A 82 1.67 -18.75 -2.94
CA GLY A 82 1.53 -19.44 -4.22
C GLY A 82 1.51 -18.55 -5.46
N LYS A 83 1.60 -17.22 -5.32
CA LYS A 83 1.66 -16.29 -6.47
C LYS A 83 3.11 -15.93 -6.82
N THR A 84 3.42 -15.93 -8.12
CA THR A 84 4.69 -15.40 -8.63
C THR A 84 4.76 -13.88 -8.46
N ILE A 85 5.97 -13.32 -8.47
CA ILE A 85 6.20 -11.87 -8.37
C ILE A 85 5.35 -11.11 -9.41
N LEU A 86 5.32 -11.58 -10.65
CA LEU A 86 4.52 -10.95 -11.72
C LEU A 86 3.01 -10.98 -11.42
N GLN A 87 2.49 -12.09 -10.86
CA GLN A 87 1.08 -12.18 -10.47
C GLN A 87 0.75 -11.22 -9.33
N ARG A 88 1.64 -11.08 -8.33
CA ARG A 88 1.49 -10.12 -7.23
C ARG A 88 1.45 -8.69 -7.75
N HIS A 89 2.37 -8.34 -8.66
CA HIS A 89 2.41 -7.02 -9.28
C HIS A 89 1.16 -6.74 -10.10
N ARG A 90 0.73 -7.69 -10.95
CA ARG A 90 -0.51 -7.56 -11.74
C ARG A 90 -1.72 -7.32 -10.85
N LEU A 91 -1.85 -8.06 -9.75
CA LEU A 91 -2.93 -7.88 -8.79
C LEU A 91 -2.95 -6.45 -8.23
N ILE A 92 -1.80 -5.94 -7.78
CA ILE A 92 -1.70 -4.59 -7.22
C ILE A 92 -1.97 -3.51 -8.28
N TYR A 93 -1.43 -3.67 -9.50
CA TYR A 93 -1.72 -2.76 -10.60
C TYR A 93 -3.21 -2.73 -10.95
N GLN A 94 -3.88 -3.88 -10.94
CA GLN A 94 -5.33 -3.95 -11.19
C GLN A 94 -6.13 -3.24 -10.11
N LEU A 95 -5.73 -3.33 -8.83
CA LEU A 95 -6.41 -2.64 -7.74
C LEU A 95 -6.24 -1.12 -7.81
N LEU A 96 -5.10 -0.65 -8.32
CA LEU A 96 -4.72 0.77 -8.37
C LEU A 96 -4.87 1.40 -9.77
N ASP A 97 -5.58 0.74 -10.68
CA ASP A 97 -5.73 1.18 -12.08
C ASP A 97 -6.38 2.57 -12.17
N ASP A 98 -7.35 2.87 -11.31
CA ASP A 98 -8.00 4.19 -11.27
C ASP A 98 -7.03 5.29 -10.82
N GLU A 99 -6.18 5.02 -9.83
CA GLU A 99 -5.19 5.96 -9.30
C GLU A 99 -4.09 6.23 -10.34
N LEU A 100 -3.70 5.20 -11.10
CA LEU A 100 -2.75 5.33 -12.22
C LEU A 100 -3.33 6.19 -13.33
N LYS A 101 -4.61 6.00 -13.67
CA LYS A 101 -5.33 6.87 -14.63
C LYS A 101 -5.52 8.29 -14.11
N ALA A 102 -5.62 8.48 -12.79
CA ALA A 102 -5.80 9.78 -12.15
C ALA A 102 -4.51 10.61 -12.04
N GLY A 103 -3.34 10.06 -12.39
CA GLY A 103 -2.10 10.81 -12.48
C GLY A 103 -0.91 10.24 -11.69
N VAL A 104 -1.04 9.06 -11.08
CA VAL A 104 0.14 8.33 -10.59
C VAL A 104 0.94 7.83 -11.80
N HIS A 105 2.15 8.35 -11.97
CA HIS A 105 3.02 8.06 -13.11
C HIS A 105 3.87 6.80 -12.89
N ALA A 106 4.30 6.54 -11.65
CA ALA A 106 5.14 5.40 -11.34
C ALA A 106 4.79 4.80 -9.98
N LEU A 107 4.79 3.46 -9.94
CA LEU A 107 4.55 2.66 -8.74
C LEU A 107 5.65 1.62 -8.57
N SER A 108 6.44 1.75 -7.50
CA SER A 108 7.37 0.72 -7.06
C SER A 108 6.64 -0.23 -6.11
N ILE A 109 6.76 -1.53 -6.35
CA ILE A 109 6.00 -2.55 -5.61
C ILE A 109 6.97 -3.55 -4.99
N LYS A 110 6.81 -3.77 -3.68
CA LYS A 110 7.41 -4.89 -2.95
C LYS A 110 6.28 -5.67 -2.28
N ALA A 111 5.92 -6.82 -2.86
CA ALA A 111 4.84 -7.66 -2.36
C ALA A 111 5.40 -8.99 -1.81
N LYS A 112 5.31 -9.17 -0.49
CA LYS A 112 5.85 -10.34 0.22
C LYS A 112 4.78 -11.09 1.01
N THR A 113 4.99 -12.36 1.24
CA THR A 113 4.24 -13.12 2.26
C THR A 113 4.87 -12.91 3.63
N PRO A 114 4.14 -13.11 4.75
CA PRO A 114 4.73 -13.07 6.09
C PRO A 114 5.94 -13.99 6.23
N LYS A 115 5.87 -15.19 5.63
CA LYS A 115 6.97 -16.18 5.60
C LYS A 115 8.25 -15.64 4.94
N GLU A 116 8.15 -14.75 3.96
CA GLU A 116 9.31 -14.16 3.25
C GLU A 116 9.92 -12.95 3.99
N VAL A 117 9.30 -12.50 5.08
CA VAL A 117 9.78 -11.37 5.91
C VAL A 117 10.43 -11.87 7.20
N GLU A 118 10.05 -13.05 7.67
CA GLU A 118 10.62 -13.70 8.85
C GLU A 118 11.96 -14.43 8.56
N GLN A 119 12.39 -14.46 7.30
CA GLN A 119 13.61 -15.14 6.83
C GLN A 119 14.81 -14.20 6.71
#